data_AF-A0A2R6GAQ4-F1
#
_entry.id   AF-A0A2R6GAQ4-F1
#
_cell.length_a   1.000
_cell.length_b   1.000
_cell.length_c   1.000
_cell.angle_alpha   90.00
_cell.angle_beta   90.00
_cell.angle_gamma   90.00
#
_symmetry.space_group_name_H-M   'P 1'
#
loop_
_entity.id
_entity.type
_entity.pdbx_description
1 polymer ?
#
loop_
_entity_poly.entity_id
_entity_poly.type
_entity_poly.pdbx_seq_one_letter_code
_entity_poly.pdbx_strand_id
1 'polypeptide(L)' 'MIGGDDFDSPWEKLCQERFPVGSPGGVREEIERYREAMALDRLLIRTQFPGLSPEATEEPIRLFGEEVADAE' A
#
# COMPACT_ATOMS: atom_id res chain seq x y z
N MET A 1 15.56 -13.50 -2.69
CA MET A 1 14.38 -13.09 -3.47
C MET A 1 13.33 -14.14 -3.28
N ILE A 2 12.13 -13.77 -2.82
CA ILE A 2 10.98 -14.66 -2.95
C ILE A 2 10.69 -14.68 -4.45
N GLY A 3 11.14 -15.73 -5.13
CA GLY A 3 11.06 -15.87 -6.58
C GLY A 3 9.63 -16.25 -6.97
N GLY A 4 8.96 -15.36 -7.70
CA GLY A 4 7.60 -15.56 -8.18
C GLY A 4 6.82 -14.28 -8.49
N ASP A 5 7.46 -13.11 -8.43
CA ASP A 5 6.75 -11.85 -8.67
C ASP A 5 6.71 -11.55 -10.17
N ASP A 6 5.57 -11.86 -10.79
CA ASP A 6 5.19 -11.40 -12.14
C ASP A 6 4.71 -9.96 -12.05
N PHE A 7 5.62 -9.01 -12.31
CA PHE A 7 5.32 -7.58 -12.46
C PHE A 7 4.88 -7.21 -13.88
N ASP A 8 4.89 -8.16 -14.82
CA ASP A 8 4.46 -7.96 -16.20
C ASP A 8 2.93 -8.17 -16.37
N SER A 9 2.27 -8.66 -15.32
CA SER A 9 0.81 -8.74 -15.24
C SER A 9 0.13 -7.36 -15.40
N PRO A 10 -1.10 -7.31 -15.96
CA PRO A 10 -1.85 -6.06 -16.07
C PRO A 10 -2.02 -5.35 -14.73
N TRP A 11 -2.06 -4.01 -14.78
CA TRP A 11 -2.16 -3.17 -13.59
C TRP A 11 -3.35 -3.54 -12.70
N GLU A 12 -4.50 -3.85 -13.28
CA GLU A 12 -5.72 -4.22 -12.55
C GLU A 12 -5.53 -5.46 -11.67
N LYS A 13 -4.66 -6.39 -12.09
CA LYS A 13 -4.32 -7.57 -11.30
C LYS A 13 -3.29 -7.22 -10.22
N LEU A 14 -2.25 -6.48 -10.60
CA LEU A 14 -1.20 -6.07 -9.66
C LEU A 14 -1.76 -5.23 -8.51
N CYS A 15 -2.68 -4.30 -8.79
CA CYS A 15 -3.27 -3.45 -7.76
C CYS A 15 -4.16 -4.21 -6.79
N GLN A 16 -4.77 -5.33 -7.21
CA GLN A 16 -5.59 -6.16 -6.32
C GLN A 16 -4.75 -7.12 -5.46
N GLU A 17 -3.67 -7.65 -6.03
CA GLU A 17 -2.93 -8.75 -5.38
C GLU A 17 -1.69 -8.28 -4.61
N ARG A 18 -1.12 -7.11 -4.95
CA ARG A 18 0.24 -6.75 -4.52
C ARG A 18 0.35 -5.44 -3.77
N PHE A 19 -0.57 -4.51 -3.96
CA PHE A 19 -0.43 -3.16 -3.43
C PHE A 19 -1.72 -2.71 -2.74
N PRO A 20 -1.65 -2.13 -1.54
CA PRO A 20 -2.78 -1.42 -0.98
C PRO A 20 -2.98 -0.12 -1.77
N VAL A 21 -3.94 -0.10 -2.69
CA VAL A 21 -4.24 1.04 -3.59
C VAL A 21 -5.73 1.33 -3.57
N GLY A 22 -6.10 2.60 -3.37
CA GLY A 22 -7.50 3.02 -3.34
C GLY A 22 -7.70 4.24 -2.45
N SER A 23 -8.91 4.35 -1.88
CA SER A 23 -9.20 5.38 -0.88
C SER A 23 -8.47 5.08 0.45
N PRO A 24 -8.23 6.09 1.30
CA PRO A 24 -7.64 5.88 2.62
C PRO A 24 -8.38 4.83 3.46
N GLY A 25 -9.72 4.85 3.44
CA GLY A 25 -10.54 3.84 4.12
C GLY A 25 -10.32 2.42 3.61
N GLY A 26 -10.27 2.23 2.28
CA GLY A 26 -10.00 0.91 1.69
C GLY A 26 -8.58 0.42 2.00
N VAL A 27 -7.59 1.31 1.99
CA VAL A 27 -6.21 0.99 2.39
C VAL A 27 -6.15 0.55 3.87
N ARG A 28 -6.92 1.20 4.76
CA ARG A 28 -7.01 0.82 6.18
C ARG A 28 -7.61 -0.58 6.36
N GLU A 29 -8.72 -0.88 5.70
CA GLU A 29 -9.36 -2.20 5.75
C GLU A 29 -8.40 -3.30 5.29
N GLU A 30 -7.65 -3.04 4.22
CA GLU A 30 -6.65 -3.96 3.68
C GLU A 30 -5.48 -4.20 4.66
N ILE A 31 -5.02 -3.14 5.35
CA ILE A 31 -3.97 -3.27 6.38
C ILE A 31 -4.47 -4.06 7.59
N GLU A 32 -5.70 -3.85 8.06
CA GLU A 32 -6.24 -4.63 9.18
C GLU A 32 -6.40 -6.10 8.80
N ARG A 33 -6.83 -6.38 7.57
CA ARG A 33 -6.87 -7.74 7.03
C ARG A 33 -5.49 -8.42 7.09
N TYR A 34 -4.42 -7.70 6.73
CA TYR A 34 -3.06 -8.23 6.86
C TYR A 34 -2.63 -8.41 8.31
N ARG A 35 -3.00 -7.48 9.19
CA ARG A 35 -2.72 -7.55 10.63
C ARG A 35 -3.36 -8.78 11.27
N GLU A 36 -4.62 -9.05 10.97
CA GLU A 36 -5.35 -10.23 11.45
C GLU A 36 -4.79 -11.53 10.87
N ALA A 37 -4.56 -11.58 9.55
CA ALA A 37 -4.15 -12.80 8.86
C ALA A 37 -2.71 -13.23 9.16
N MET A 38 -1.81 -12.28 9.42
CA MET A 38 -0.36 -12.54 9.57
C MET A 38 0.17 -12.17 10.96
N ALA A 39 -0.68 -11.70 11.88
CA ALA A 39 -0.30 -11.20 13.20
C ALA A 39 0.80 -10.11 13.13
N LEU A 40 0.65 -9.17 12.19
CA LEU A 40 1.65 -8.11 11.98
C LEU A 40 1.72 -7.15 13.17
N ASP A 41 2.93 -6.92 13.68
CA ASP A 41 3.20 -5.88 14.69
C ASP A 41 3.82 -4.61 14.07
N ARG A 42 4.37 -4.70 12.85
CA ARG A 42 4.97 -3.57 12.12
C ARG A 42 4.65 -3.67 10.63
N LEU A 43 4.54 -2.51 9.99
CA LEU A 43 4.33 -2.38 8.55
C LEU A 43 5.34 -1.37 7.99
N LEU A 44 5.96 -1.71 6.86
CA LEU A 44 6.82 -0.82 6.09
C LEU A 44 6.19 -0.58 4.73
N ILE A 45 5.97 0.69 4.38
CA ILE A 45 5.32 1.09 3.13
C ILE A 45 6.30 1.91 2.31
N ARG A 46 6.40 1.58 1.02
CA ARG A 46 7.14 2.37 0.03
C ARG A 46 6.13 3.08 -0.88
N THR A 47 6.12 4.40 -0.83
CA THR A 47 5.28 5.25 -1.70
C THR A 47 6.05 5.78 -2.91
N GLN A 48 7.39 5.83 -2.84
CA GLN A 48 8.24 6.32 -3.92
C GLN A 48 8.77 5.19 -4.80
N PHE A 49 8.62 5.35 -6.11
CA PHE A 49 9.21 4.51 -7.13
C PHE A 49 9.92 5.37 -8.19
N PRO A 50 11.00 4.87 -8.84
CA PRO A 50 11.66 5.61 -9.91
C PRO A 50 10.69 6.07 -10.99
N GLY A 51 10.74 7.35 -11.35
CA GLY A 51 9.88 7.95 -12.37
C GLY A 51 8.59 8.58 -11.86
N LEU A 52 8.24 8.43 -10.57
CA LEU A 52 7.13 9.18 -9.98
C LEU A 52 7.47 10.66 -9.81
N SER A 53 6.46 11.52 -9.97
CA SER A 53 6.56 12.93 -9.61
C SER A 53 6.63 13.10 -8.09
N PRO A 54 7.14 14.25 -7.61
CA PRO A 54 7.09 14.58 -6.18
C PRO A 54 5.67 14.51 -5.61
N GLU A 55 4.69 15.08 -6.31
CA GLU A 55 3.28 15.08 -5.88
C GLU A 55 2.72 13.65 -5.74
N ALA A 56 2.98 12.78 -6.72
CA ALA A 56 2.59 11.37 -6.66
C ALA A 56 3.28 10.58 -5.54
N THR A 57 4.35 11.14 -4.96
CA THR A 57 5.06 10.55 -3.81
C THR A 57 4.59 11.14 -2.48
N GLU A 58 4.38 12.45 -2.42
CA GLU A 58 4.07 13.21 -1.20
C GLU A 58 2.61 13.06 -0.77
N GLU A 59 1.67 13.06 -1.72
CA GLU A 59 0.24 12.96 -1.41
C GLU A 59 -0.12 11.64 -0.69
N PRO A 60 0.34 10.45 -1.15
CA PRO A 60 0.09 9.21 -0.42
C PRO A 60 0.71 9.19 0.98
N ILE A 61 1.87 9.83 1.19
CA ILE A 61 2.50 9.92 2.52
C ILE A 61 1.62 10.73 3.45
N ARG A 62 1.13 11.89 2.98
CA ARG A 62 0.24 12.77 3.74
C ARG A 62 -1.07 12.05 4.09
N LEU A 63 -1.75 11.49 3.09
CA LEU A 63 -3.00 10.75 3.29
C LEU A 63 -2.81 9.55 4.23
N PHE A 64 -1.67 8.85 4.12
CA PHE A 64 -1.39 7.75 5.03
C PHE A 64 -1.26 8.23 6.48
N GLY A 65 -0.54 9.31 6.73
CA GLY A 65 -0.41 9.89 8.06
C GLY A 65 -1.76 10.35 8.62
N GLU A 66 -2.47 11.18 7.87
CA GLU A 66 -3.68 11.88 8.32
C GLU A 66 -4.93 10.98 8.37
N GLU A 67 -5.06 10.06 7.42
CA GLU A 67 -6.33 9.35 7.17
C GLU A 67 -6.22 7.83 7.24
N VAL A 68 -5.01 7.26 7.41
CA VAL A 68 -4.84 5.80 7.56
C VAL A 68 -4.30 5.47 8.95
N ALA A 69 -3.13 6.03 9.32
CA ALA A 69 -2.42 5.77 10.56
C ALA A 69 -3.05 6.45 11.79
N ASP A 70 -3.59 7.67 11.65
CA ASP A 70 -4.22 8.44 12.74
C ASP A 70 -5.69 8.02 13.03
N ALA A 71 -6.09 6.78 12.71
CA ALA A 71 -7.34 6.25 13.26
C ALA A 71 -7.14 5.81 14.71
N GLU A 72 -7.89 6.45 15.61
CA GLU A 72 -8.07 6.00 17.00
C GLU A 72 -8.50 4.54 17.12
#